data_AF-A0A7X0C0V2-F1
#
_entry.id   AF-A0A7X0C0V2-F1
#
_cell.length_a   1.000
_cell.length_b   1.000
_cell.length_c   1.000
_cell.angle_alpha   90.00
_cell.angle_beta   90.00
_cell.angle_gamma   90.00
#
_symmetry.space_group_name_H-M   'P 1'
#
loop_
_entity.id
_entity.type
_entity.pdbx_description
1 polymer ?
#
loop_
_entity_poly.entity_id
_entity_poly.type
_entity_poly.pdbx_seq_one_letter_code
_entity_poly.pdbx_strand_id
1 'polypeptide(L)'
;MRRKQADIATDPEAFEAFYRRHVDAITSFLARRVADPNTVADLVAEVFAAVLDSAHTYRPGRGSEIAWLYGVARNALSAERRRAFKETRLAERVGGRRPLDSDDVTELEERIDAESLARRAFQAMAGLPDGDRAMIELVVIDQLTISEAATALGIRHGAARARLHRARRALRTVPEMAPFVLEGIQ
;
A
#
# COMPACT_ATOMS: atom_id res chain seq x y z
N MET A 1 3.60 1.24 -26.93
CA MET A 1 3.00 1.24 -25.56
C MET A 1 3.43 2.39 -24.65
N ARG A 2 4.42 3.26 -24.99
CA ARG A 2 4.85 4.38 -24.11
C ARG A 2 3.82 5.52 -23.92
N ARG A 3 2.77 5.64 -24.76
CA ARG A 3 1.80 6.76 -24.74
C ARG A 3 0.77 6.70 -23.59
N LYS A 4 0.17 5.53 -23.35
CA LYS A 4 -1.04 5.40 -22.51
C LYS A 4 -0.92 5.95 -21.06
N GLN A 5 0.26 5.94 -20.43
CA GLN A 5 0.45 6.54 -19.10
C GLN A 5 0.93 7.98 -19.10
N ALA A 6 1.53 8.49 -20.17
CA ALA A 6 1.70 9.93 -20.26
C ALA A 6 0.32 10.60 -20.41
N ASP A 7 -0.59 9.90 -21.11
CA ASP A 7 -1.93 10.38 -21.41
C ASP A 7 -2.79 10.52 -20.15
N ILE A 8 -2.64 9.68 -19.09
CA ILE A 8 -3.44 9.83 -17.85
C ILE A 8 -3.22 11.16 -17.13
N ALA A 9 -2.10 11.86 -17.36
CA ALA A 9 -1.85 13.17 -16.76
C ALA A 9 -2.62 14.29 -17.47
N THR A 10 -3.08 14.06 -18.70
CA THR A 10 -3.66 15.08 -19.59
C THR A 10 -5.04 14.73 -20.14
N ASP A 11 -5.45 13.47 -20.04
CA ASP A 11 -6.72 12.93 -20.51
C ASP A 11 -7.56 12.42 -19.31
N PRO A 12 -8.64 13.13 -18.95
CA PRO A 12 -9.52 12.75 -17.84
C PRO A 12 -10.14 11.36 -17.99
N GLU A 13 -10.48 10.92 -19.21
CA GLU A 13 -11.10 9.60 -19.44
C GLU A 13 -10.07 8.48 -19.23
N ALA A 14 -8.84 8.70 -19.69
CA ALA A 14 -7.73 7.77 -19.46
C ALA A 14 -7.41 7.65 -17.96
N PHE A 15 -7.44 8.77 -17.23
CA PHE A 15 -7.26 8.77 -15.77
C PHE A 15 -8.41 8.05 -15.06
N GLU A 16 -9.66 8.32 -15.42
CA GLU A 16 -10.81 7.66 -14.80
C GLU A 16 -10.76 6.13 -14.99
N ALA A 17 -10.44 5.67 -16.20
CA ALA A 17 -10.28 4.24 -16.49
C ALA A 17 -9.10 3.62 -15.71
N PHE A 18 -8.04 4.38 -15.46
CA PHE A 18 -6.93 3.97 -14.60
C PHE A 18 -7.35 3.92 -13.13
N TYR A 19 -8.04 4.94 -12.64
CA TYR A 19 -8.52 5.07 -11.27
C TYR A 19 -9.45 3.91 -10.92
N ARG A 20 -10.52 3.70 -11.70
CA ARG A 20 -11.52 2.64 -11.45
C ARG A 20 -10.90 1.23 -11.42
N ARG A 21 -9.82 1.01 -12.19
CA ARG A 21 -9.14 -0.29 -12.24
C ARG A 21 -8.32 -0.60 -10.99
N HIS A 22 -7.86 0.42 -10.27
CA HIS A 22 -6.86 0.24 -9.22
C HIS A 22 -7.31 0.76 -7.84
N VAL A 23 -8.36 1.58 -7.77
CA VAL A 23 -8.81 2.20 -6.52
C VAL A 23 -9.08 1.15 -5.45
N ASP A 24 -9.77 0.05 -5.76
CA ASP A 24 -10.08 -0.98 -4.76
C ASP A 24 -8.83 -1.63 -4.18
N ALA A 25 -7.86 -1.97 -5.02
CA ALA A 25 -6.61 -2.56 -4.57
C ALA A 25 -5.82 -1.62 -3.64
N ILE A 26 -5.80 -0.31 -3.96
CA ILE A 26 -5.12 0.70 -3.14
C ILE A 26 -5.89 1.01 -1.86
N THR A 27 -7.22 1.10 -1.92
CA THR A 27 -8.05 1.29 -0.73
C THR A 27 -7.88 0.11 0.22
N SER A 28 -7.93 -1.13 -0.26
CA SER A 28 -7.66 -2.33 0.57
C SER A 28 -6.24 -2.33 1.13
N PHE A 29 -5.23 -1.96 0.34
CA PHE A 29 -3.84 -1.84 0.81
C PHE A 29 -3.68 -0.86 1.97
N LEU A 30 -4.35 0.30 1.89
CA LEU A 30 -4.31 1.36 2.90
C LEU A 30 -5.18 1.00 4.11
N ALA A 31 -6.39 0.48 3.88
CA ALA A 31 -7.31 0.02 4.91
C ALA A 31 -6.65 -1.04 5.80
N ARG A 32 -5.89 -2.00 5.26
CA ARG A 32 -5.11 -2.96 6.09
C ARG A 32 -4.12 -2.30 7.06
N ARG A 33 -3.66 -1.08 6.75
CA ARG A 33 -2.51 -0.42 7.40
C ARG A 33 -2.86 0.81 8.23
N VAL A 34 -4.07 1.33 8.06
CA VAL A 34 -4.62 2.53 8.71
C VAL A 34 -6.00 2.16 9.27
N ALA A 35 -6.30 2.64 10.48
CA ALA A 35 -7.54 2.29 11.18
C ALA A 35 -8.64 3.33 11.03
N ASP A 36 -8.27 4.59 10.77
CA ASP A 36 -9.23 5.69 10.60
C ASP A 36 -9.67 5.79 9.13
N PRO A 37 -10.98 5.64 8.83
CA PRO A 37 -11.54 5.74 7.48
C PRO A 37 -11.18 7.04 6.77
N ASN A 38 -11.21 8.17 7.50
CA ASN A 38 -10.91 9.48 6.91
C ASN A 38 -9.45 9.54 6.42
N THR A 39 -8.53 9.04 7.24
CA THR A 39 -7.11 8.96 6.86
C THR A 39 -6.91 8.01 5.66
N VAL A 40 -7.69 6.92 5.54
CA VAL A 40 -7.65 6.05 4.36
C VAL A 40 -8.10 6.81 3.11
N ALA A 41 -9.22 7.52 3.16
CA ALA A 41 -9.73 8.29 2.03
C ALA A 41 -8.74 9.39 1.59
N ASP A 42 -8.19 10.13 2.55
CA ASP A 42 -7.18 11.16 2.29
C ASP A 42 -5.93 10.57 1.62
N LEU A 43 -5.46 9.40 2.09
CA LEU A 43 -4.31 8.72 1.49
C LEU A 43 -4.62 8.18 0.09
N VAL A 44 -5.82 7.66 -0.17
CA VAL A 44 -6.23 7.26 -1.53
C VAL A 44 -6.16 8.46 -2.47
N ALA A 45 -6.73 9.60 -2.06
CA ALA A 45 -6.68 10.84 -2.83
C ALA A 45 -5.23 11.30 -3.07
N GLU A 46 -4.38 11.30 -2.03
CA GLU A 46 -2.96 11.68 -2.14
C GLU A 46 -2.20 10.75 -3.12
N VAL A 47 -2.49 9.46 -3.11
CA VAL A 47 -1.88 8.49 -4.03
C VAL A 47 -2.23 8.79 -5.47
N PHE A 48 -3.51 8.96 -5.78
CA PHE A 48 -3.95 9.21 -7.15
C PHE A 48 -3.57 10.61 -7.64
N ALA A 49 -3.48 11.60 -6.76
CA ALA A 49 -2.87 12.90 -7.07
C ALA A 49 -1.38 12.75 -7.42
N ALA A 50 -0.61 12.03 -6.60
CA ALA A 50 0.81 11.79 -6.87
C ALA A 50 1.05 10.97 -8.15
N VAL A 51 0.11 10.10 -8.52
CA VAL A 51 0.14 9.37 -9.81
C VAL A 51 0.05 10.33 -10.98
N LEU A 52 -0.87 11.32 -10.95
CA LEU A 52 -0.98 12.31 -12.02
C LEU A 52 0.35 13.04 -12.23
N ASP A 53 0.98 13.47 -11.14
CA ASP A 53 2.27 14.16 -11.18
C ASP A 53 3.42 13.27 -11.69
N SER A 54 3.38 11.99 -11.33
CA SER A 54 4.47 11.03 -11.60
C SER A 54 4.22 10.10 -12.79
N ALA A 55 3.11 10.26 -13.51
CA ALA A 55 2.70 9.36 -14.60
C ALA A 55 3.78 9.17 -15.68
N HIS A 56 4.51 10.25 -15.98
CA HIS A 56 5.64 10.28 -16.91
C HIS A 56 6.84 9.43 -16.47
N THR A 57 6.93 9.07 -15.19
CA THR A 57 8.03 8.27 -14.64
C THR A 57 7.82 6.78 -14.80
N TYR A 58 6.58 6.33 -15.07
CA TYR A 58 6.28 4.92 -15.26
C TYR A 58 7.00 4.37 -16.49
N ARG A 59 7.62 3.20 -16.32
CA ARG A 59 8.37 2.52 -17.38
C ARG A 59 7.82 1.10 -17.58
N PRO A 60 7.05 0.86 -18.65
CA PRO A 60 6.66 -0.48 -19.03
C PRO A 60 7.91 -1.37 -19.13
N GLY A 61 7.95 -2.46 -18.36
CA GLY A 61 9.10 -3.39 -18.28
C GLY A 61 9.93 -3.31 -17.00
N ARG A 62 9.67 -2.38 -16.07
CA ARG A 62 10.24 -2.39 -14.70
C ARG A 62 9.33 -2.99 -13.64
N GLY A 63 8.10 -3.32 -14.03
CA GLY A 63 7.04 -3.86 -13.18
C GLY A 63 5.69 -3.58 -13.82
N SER A 64 4.64 -4.19 -13.28
CA SER A 64 3.25 -3.85 -13.63
C SER A 64 2.84 -2.46 -13.13
N GLU A 65 1.72 -1.96 -13.63
CA GLU A 65 1.12 -0.68 -13.22
C GLU A 65 0.77 -0.70 -11.73
N ILE A 66 0.17 -1.80 -11.25
CA ILE A 66 -0.19 -2.00 -9.85
C ILE A 66 1.04 -2.05 -8.94
N ALA A 67 2.15 -2.65 -9.37
CA ALA A 67 3.40 -2.66 -8.61
C ALA A 67 3.98 -1.25 -8.42
N TRP A 68 3.94 -0.44 -9.47
CA TRP A 68 4.36 0.95 -9.40
C TRP A 68 3.44 1.75 -8.47
N LEU A 69 2.12 1.53 -8.55
CA LEU A 69 1.13 2.21 -7.73
C LEU A 69 1.27 1.87 -6.24
N TYR A 70 1.55 0.62 -5.88
CA TYR A 70 1.87 0.25 -4.49
C TYR A 70 3.14 0.94 -3.98
N GLY A 71 4.12 1.20 -4.86
CA GLY A 71 5.28 2.03 -4.53
C GLY A 71 4.88 3.46 -4.14
N VAL A 72 3.98 4.08 -4.92
CA VAL A 72 3.42 5.41 -4.62
C VAL A 72 2.63 5.39 -3.31
N ALA A 73 1.73 4.43 -3.14
CA ALA A 73 0.91 4.27 -1.92
C ALA A 73 1.74 4.08 -0.65
N ARG A 74 2.82 3.31 -0.75
CA ARG A 74 3.77 3.14 0.34
C ARG A 74 4.45 4.46 0.72
N ASN A 75 4.85 5.25 -0.28
CA ASN A 75 5.53 6.52 -0.03
C ASN A 75 4.59 7.51 0.67
N ALA A 76 3.34 7.60 0.24
CA ALA A 76 2.29 8.39 0.89
C ALA A 76 2.08 7.94 2.35
N LEU A 77 1.84 6.63 2.57
CA LEU A 77 1.68 6.07 3.92
C LEU A 77 2.91 6.31 4.82
N SER A 78 4.11 6.22 4.25
CA SER A 78 5.35 6.48 5.00
C SER A 78 5.50 7.96 5.35
N ALA A 79 5.09 8.86 4.46
CA ALA A 79 5.04 10.29 4.75
C ALA A 79 4.02 10.59 5.85
N GLU A 80 2.83 10.00 5.79
CA GLU A 80 1.79 10.17 6.79
C GLU A 80 2.22 9.66 8.17
N ARG A 81 2.81 8.45 8.25
CA ARG A 81 3.38 7.95 9.52
C ARG A 81 4.44 8.87 10.11
N ARG A 82 5.27 9.51 9.25
CA ARG A 82 6.25 10.51 9.70
C ARG A 82 5.59 11.81 10.17
N ARG A 83 4.50 12.25 9.53
CA ARG A 83 3.70 13.42 9.94
C ARG A 83 3.04 13.15 11.29
N ALA A 84 2.29 12.05 11.40
CA ALA A 84 1.65 11.62 12.64
C ALA A 84 2.65 11.52 13.81
N PHE A 85 3.82 10.90 13.62
CA PHE A 85 4.85 10.80 14.66
C PHE A 85 5.41 12.18 15.09
N LYS A 86 5.47 13.15 14.17
CA LYS A 86 5.87 14.53 14.49
C LYS A 86 4.73 15.30 15.18
N GLU A 87 3.49 15.10 14.76
CA GLU A 87 2.29 15.72 15.35
C GLU A 87 2.00 15.20 16.76
N THR A 88 2.17 13.89 17.02
CA THR A 88 2.10 13.33 18.39
C THR A 88 3.16 13.94 19.32
N ARG A 89 4.23 14.49 18.74
CA ARG A 89 5.27 15.27 19.45
C ARG A 89 5.01 16.78 19.48
N LEU A 90 4.04 17.32 18.74
CA LEU A 90 3.85 18.77 18.56
C LEU A 90 2.51 19.36 19.05
N ALA A 91 1.36 18.69 18.98
CA ALA A 91 0.07 19.28 19.40
C ALA A 91 -1.05 18.20 19.38
N GLU A 92 -2.07 18.10 20.23
CA GLU A 92 -2.91 19.07 20.96
C GLU A 92 -3.58 20.21 20.17
N ARG A 93 -3.49 20.31 18.84
CA ARG A 93 -4.22 21.35 18.09
C ARG A 93 -4.73 20.87 16.73
N VAL A 94 -6.06 20.68 16.72
CA VAL A 94 -7.08 20.89 15.66
C VAL A 94 -6.51 21.45 14.35
N GLY A 95 -6.85 20.98 13.15
CA GLY A 95 -7.96 20.16 12.68
C GLY A 95 -8.49 20.77 11.37
N GLY A 96 -8.76 19.92 10.38
CA GLY A 96 -9.30 20.33 9.08
C GLY A 96 -9.36 19.16 8.12
N ARG A 97 -10.29 18.22 8.34
CA ARG A 97 -10.58 17.12 7.42
C ARG A 97 -11.87 17.43 6.67
N ARG A 98 -11.92 17.05 5.39
CA ARG A 98 -13.15 17.08 4.61
C ARG A 98 -14.08 15.99 5.17
N PRO A 99 -15.32 16.30 5.56
CA PRO A 99 -16.27 15.26 5.96
C PRO A 99 -16.54 14.34 4.78
N LEU A 100 -16.40 13.03 5.01
CA LEU A 100 -16.95 12.00 4.13
C LEU A 100 -18.46 11.91 4.35
N ASP A 101 -19.21 11.51 3.32
CA ASP A 101 -20.63 11.20 3.45
C ASP A 101 -20.82 9.91 4.27
N SER A 102 -21.96 9.74 4.95
CA SER A 102 -22.20 8.62 5.89
C SER A 102 -22.00 7.25 5.25
N ASP A 103 -22.41 7.11 4.00
CA ASP A 103 -22.40 5.83 3.28
C ASP A 103 -20.97 5.44 2.89
N ASP A 104 -20.13 6.42 2.50
CA ASP A 104 -18.71 6.21 2.20
C ASP A 104 -17.91 5.80 3.45
N VAL A 105 -18.26 6.38 4.61
CA VAL A 105 -17.67 6.01 5.90
C VAL A 105 -18.02 4.57 6.23
N THR A 106 -19.30 4.18 6.12
CA THR A 106 -19.73 2.81 6.40
C THR A 106 -19.06 1.80 5.46
N GLU A 107 -18.95 2.09 4.15
CA GLU A 107 -18.25 1.19 3.23
C GLU A 107 -16.75 1.04 3.59
N LEU A 108 -16.09 2.13 3.97
CA LEU A 108 -14.70 2.08 4.42
C LEU A 108 -14.54 1.35 5.75
N GLU A 109 -15.46 1.54 6.70
CA GLU A 109 -15.50 0.81 7.97
C GLU A 109 -15.70 -0.69 7.73
N GLU A 110 -16.66 -1.07 6.90
CA GLU A 110 -16.90 -2.47 6.51
C GLU A 110 -15.68 -3.07 5.82
N ARG A 111 -15.01 -2.33 4.94
CA ARG A 111 -13.78 -2.78 4.27
C ARG A 111 -12.61 -2.90 5.25
N ILE A 112 -12.50 -1.98 6.22
CA ILE A 112 -11.52 -2.05 7.30
C ILE A 112 -11.76 -3.28 8.19
N ASP A 113 -13.03 -3.59 8.47
CA ASP A 113 -13.45 -4.71 9.30
C ASP A 113 -13.31 -6.05 8.58
N ALA A 114 -13.65 -6.11 7.30
CA ALA A 114 -13.40 -7.28 6.44
C ALA A 114 -11.90 -7.62 6.37
N GLU A 115 -11.06 -6.59 6.41
CA GLU A 115 -9.60 -6.71 6.44
C GLU A 115 -9.03 -6.95 7.85
N SER A 116 -9.86 -7.10 8.88
CA SER A 116 -9.44 -7.30 10.29
C SER A 116 -8.59 -8.56 10.51
N LEU A 117 -8.85 -9.64 9.76
CA LEU A 117 -8.02 -10.85 9.81
C LEU A 117 -6.63 -10.58 9.22
N ALA A 118 -6.57 -9.92 8.06
CA ALA A 118 -5.31 -9.49 7.44
C ALA A 118 -4.58 -8.47 8.32
N ARG A 119 -5.30 -7.63 9.06
CA ARG A 119 -4.75 -6.70 10.06
C ARG A 119 -4.15 -7.43 11.26
N ARG A 120 -4.76 -8.52 11.73
CA ARG A 120 -4.18 -9.37 12.79
C ARG A 120 -2.89 -10.03 12.32
N ALA A 121 -2.86 -10.57 11.10
CA ALA A 121 -1.64 -11.04 10.45
C ALA A 121 -0.59 -9.91 10.33
N PHE A 122 -1.02 -8.70 9.95
CA PHE A 122 -0.18 -7.50 9.87
C PHE A 122 0.44 -7.12 11.22
N GLN A 123 -0.34 -7.14 12.30
CA GLN A 123 0.13 -6.90 13.67
C GLN A 123 1.11 -7.97 14.12
N ALA A 124 0.89 -9.23 13.73
CA ALA A 124 1.82 -10.32 14.02
C ALA A 124 3.19 -10.13 13.33
N MET A 125 3.22 -9.37 12.22
CA MET A 125 4.45 -8.93 11.55
C MET A 125 5.09 -7.67 12.16
N ALA A 126 4.46 -7.01 13.15
CA ALA A 126 4.97 -5.75 13.71
C ALA A 126 6.34 -5.89 14.42
N GLY A 127 6.69 -7.10 14.87
CA GLY A 127 8.00 -7.40 15.46
C GLY A 127 9.14 -7.53 14.44
N LEU A 128 8.85 -7.52 13.14
CA LEU A 128 9.87 -7.57 12.09
C LEU A 128 10.52 -6.20 11.87
N PRO A 129 11.81 -6.16 11.47
CA PRO A 129 12.41 -4.95 10.93
C PRO A 129 11.58 -4.38 9.78
N ASP A 130 11.40 -3.05 9.73
CA ASP A 130 10.52 -2.38 8.77
C ASP A 130 10.73 -2.78 7.31
N GLY A 131 11.99 -2.98 6.92
CA GLY A 131 12.33 -3.42 5.56
C GLY A 131 11.94 -4.86 5.25
N ASP A 132 12.02 -5.75 6.24
CA ASP A 132 11.69 -7.17 6.11
C ASP A 132 10.16 -7.35 6.11
N ARG A 133 9.47 -6.66 7.03
CA ARG A 133 8.00 -6.56 7.07
C ARG A 133 7.42 -6.08 5.74
N ALA A 134 7.93 -4.95 5.26
CA ALA A 134 7.55 -4.36 4.00
C ALA A 134 7.69 -5.33 2.80
N MET A 135 8.76 -6.12 2.79
CA MET A 135 9.03 -7.06 1.71
C MET A 135 8.03 -8.21 1.71
N ILE A 136 7.73 -8.79 2.88
CA ILE A 136 6.84 -9.93 2.97
C ILE A 136 5.38 -9.54 2.73
N GLU A 137 4.95 -8.36 3.18
CA GLU A 137 3.62 -7.83 2.89
C GLU A 137 3.38 -7.68 1.38
N LEU A 138 4.30 -7.03 0.67
CA LEU A 138 4.15 -6.78 -0.76
C LEU A 138 4.03 -8.08 -1.57
N VAL A 139 4.73 -9.14 -1.13
CA VAL A 139 4.73 -10.43 -1.84
C VAL A 139 3.56 -11.30 -1.46
N VAL A 140 3.21 -11.38 -0.17
CA VAL A 140 2.23 -12.37 0.35
C VAL A 140 0.82 -11.81 0.40
N ILE A 141 0.68 -10.51 0.66
CA ILE A 141 -0.63 -9.86 0.78
C ILE A 141 -0.97 -9.15 -0.52
N ASP A 142 -0.03 -8.37 -1.02
CA ASP A 142 -0.26 -7.53 -2.20
C ASP A 142 0.11 -8.26 -3.52
N GLN A 143 0.49 -9.55 -3.42
CA GLN A 143 0.72 -10.50 -4.51
C GLN A 143 1.73 -10.03 -5.58
N LEU A 144 2.67 -9.17 -5.20
CA LEU A 144 3.74 -8.75 -6.10
C LEU A 144 4.80 -9.82 -6.26
N THR A 145 5.40 -9.87 -7.44
CA THR A 145 6.63 -10.64 -7.62
C THR A 145 7.76 -10.04 -6.77
N ILE A 146 8.78 -10.85 -6.45
CA ILE A 146 9.95 -10.38 -5.69
C ILE A 146 10.63 -9.19 -6.40
N SER A 147 10.67 -9.21 -7.73
CA SER A 147 11.23 -8.12 -8.54
C SER A 147 10.41 -6.84 -8.44
N GLU A 148 9.09 -6.94 -8.51
CA GLU A 148 8.19 -5.79 -8.37
C GLU A 148 8.27 -5.20 -6.96
N ALA A 149 8.24 -6.04 -5.94
CA ALA A 149 8.44 -5.61 -4.56
C ALA A 149 9.83 -4.97 -4.35
N ALA A 150 10.89 -5.49 -4.98
CA ALA A 150 12.22 -4.87 -4.93
C ALA A 150 12.21 -3.46 -5.53
N THR A 151 11.57 -3.29 -6.70
CA THR A 151 11.39 -2.00 -7.36
C THR A 151 10.59 -1.04 -6.48
N ALA A 152 9.46 -1.49 -5.92
CA ALA A 152 8.61 -0.69 -5.05
C ALA A 152 9.33 -0.25 -3.76
N LEU A 153 10.24 -1.09 -3.24
CA LEU A 153 11.06 -0.77 -2.07
C LEU A 153 12.34 0.02 -2.38
N GLY A 154 12.66 0.24 -3.67
CA GLY A 154 13.90 0.91 -4.07
C GLY A 154 15.17 0.15 -3.69
N ILE A 155 15.12 -1.20 -3.63
CA ILE A 155 16.24 -2.05 -3.23
C ILE A 155 16.70 -2.98 -4.36
N ARG A 156 17.94 -3.45 -4.27
CA ARG A 156 18.47 -4.45 -5.21
C ARG A 156 17.76 -5.79 -5.03
N HIS A 157 17.58 -6.53 -6.12
CA HIS A 157 16.92 -7.85 -6.12
C HIS A 157 17.53 -8.85 -5.12
N GLY A 158 18.86 -8.88 -4.97
CA GLY A 158 19.53 -9.72 -3.97
C GLY A 158 19.15 -9.36 -2.53
N ALA A 159 19.01 -8.06 -2.23
CA ALA A 159 18.56 -7.60 -0.92
C ALA A 159 17.09 -7.97 -0.68
N ALA A 160 16.23 -7.86 -1.71
CA ALA A 160 14.83 -8.27 -1.63
C ALA A 160 14.67 -9.76 -1.25
N ARG A 161 15.41 -10.66 -1.92
CA ARG A 161 15.42 -12.10 -1.57
C ARG A 161 15.87 -12.34 -0.12
N ALA A 162 16.93 -11.66 0.31
CA ALA A 162 17.44 -11.80 1.68
C ALA A 162 16.43 -11.31 2.74
N ARG A 163 15.75 -10.17 2.47
CA ARG A 163 14.69 -9.63 3.33
C ARG A 163 13.50 -10.59 3.43
N LEU A 164 13.03 -11.09 2.29
CA LEU A 164 11.91 -12.04 2.23
C LEU A 164 12.23 -13.33 3.00
N HIS A 165 13.44 -13.87 2.81
CA HIS A 165 13.87 -15.06 3.54
C HIS A 165 13.89 -14.85 5.06
N ARG A 166 14.46 -13.74 5.54
CA ARG A 166 14.46 -13.42 6.98
C ARG A 166 13.06 -13.23 7.53
N ALA A 167 12.20 -12.51 6.82
CA ALA A 167 10.81 -12.31 7.21
C ALA A 167 10.07 -13.65 7.34
N ARG A 168 10.16 -14.53 6.34
CA ARG A 168 9.56 -15.87 6.38
C ARG A 168 10.08 -16.71 7.56
N ARG A 169 11.39 -16.66 7.82
CA ARG A 169 11.98 -17.39 8.94
C ARG A 169 11.46 -16.89 10.29
N ALA A 170 11.34 -15.58 10.45
CA ALA A 170 10.84 -14.97 11.68
C ALA A 170 9.33 -15.22 11.90
N LEU A 171 8.55 -15.34 10.82
CA LEU A 171 7.11 -15.61 10.91
C LEU A 171 6.75 -17.10 10.98
N ARG A 172 7.72 -18.02 10.85
CA ARG A 172 7.47 -19.47 10.81
C ARG A 172 6.78 -20.01 12.07
N THR A 173 6.90 -19.30 13.18
CA THR A 173 6.34 -19.70 14.49
C THR A 173 5.14 -18.84 14.89
N VAL A 174 4.60 -18.03 13.98
CA VAL A 174 3.46 -17.13 14.22
C VAL A 174 2.18 -17.81 13.72
N PRO A 175 1.29 -18.29 14.61
CA PRO A 175 0.10 -19.05 14.22
C PRO A 175 -0.84 -18.29 13.29
N GLU A 176 -0.97 -16.98 13.48
CA GLU A 176 -1.83 -16.08 12.69
C GLU A 176 -1.37 -15.96 11.23
N MET A 177 -0.10 -16.29 10.96
CA MET A 177 0.48 -16.28 9.62
C MET A 177 0.37 -17.62 8.91
N ALA A 178 -0.07 -18.70 9.59
CA ALA A 178 -0.12 -20.04 9.01
C ALA A 178 -0.95 -20.12 7.70
N PRO A 179 -2.13 -19.48 7.58
CA PRO A 179 -2.88 -19.48 6.31
C PRO A 179 -2.11 -18.79 5.17
N PHE A 180 -1.49 -17.65 5.46
CA PHE A 180 -0.80 -16.81 4.46
C PHE A 180 0.58 -17.34 4.06
N VAL A 181 1.27 -18.06 4.96
CA VAL A 181 2.60 -18.63 4.71
C VAL A 181 2.51 -20.00 4.04
N LEU A 182 1.41 -20.74 4.24
CA LEU A 182 1.24 -22.11 3.73
C LEU A 182 0.41 -22.20 2.44
N GLU A 183 -0.51 -21.27 2.16
CA GLU A 183 -1.37 -21.35 0.96
C GLU A 183 -0.82 -20.64 -0.28
N GLY A 184 0.25 -19.84 -0.15
CA GLY A 184 0.77 -18.97 -1.21
C GLY A 184 1.94 -19.52 -2.05
N ILE A 185 1.99 -20.82 -2.36
CA ILE A 185 3.03 -21.37 -3.26
C ILE A 185 2.41 -22.34 -4.28
N GLN A 186 1.91 -21.79 -5.38
CA GLN A 186 2.01 -22.39 -6.72
C GLN A 186 2.68 -21.36 -7.62
#